data_AF-A0A3R9YKQ3-F1
#
_entry.id   AF-A0A3R9YKQ3-F1
#
_cell.length_a   1.000
_cell.length_b   1.000
_cell.length_c   1.000
_cell.angle_alpha   90.00
_cell.angle_beta   90.00
_cell.angle_gamma   90.00
#
_symmetry.space_group_name_H-M   'P 1'
#
loop_
_entity.id
_entity.type
_entity.pdbx_description
1 polymer ?
#
loop_
_entity_poly.entity_id
_entity_poly.type
_entity_poly.pdbx_seq_one_letter_code
_entity_poly.pdbx_strand_id
1 'polypeptide(L)' 'MSGANILFVVFGALMLLGGLAALGLGIAARKTDEKRGEALLIAGTMAAAFGLILAGFAIAYATTKPYDFNSTGEVR' A
#
# COMPACT_ATOMS: atom_id res chain seq x y z
N MET A 1 -8.50 9.96 -14.33
CA MET A 1 -8.34 8.86 -13.35
C MET A 1 -9.53 7.92 -13.52
N SER A 2 -9.32 6.64 -13.83
CA SER A 2 -10.40 5.66 -13.88
C SER A 2 -10.97 5.40 -12.48
N GLY A 3 -12.28 5.12 -12.36
CA GLY A 3 -12.92 4.80 -11.07
C GLY A 3 -12.29 3.62 -10.35
N ALA A 4 -11.74 2.64 -11.10
CA ALA A 4 -10.99 1.52 -10.55
C ALA A 4 -9.70 1.98 -9.83
N ASN A 5 -8.98 2.96 -10.39
CA ASN A 5 -7.74 3.47 -9.77
C ASN A 5 -8.01 4.17 -8.44
N ILE A 6 -9.11 4.93 -8.34
CA ILE A 6 -9.50 5.60 -7.09
C ILE A 6 -9.82 4.55 -6.02
N LEU A 7 -10.51 3.47 -6.38
CA LEU A 7 -10.83 2.38 -5.45
C LEU A 7 -9.57 1.76 -4.86
N PHE A 8 -8.55 1.47 -5.69
CA PHE A 8 -7.28 0.90 -5.23
C PHE A 8 -6.49 1.88 -4.34
N VAL A 9 -6.49 3.17 -4.66
CA VAL A 9 -5.85 4.18 -3.81
C VAL A 9 -6.52 4.24 -2.43
N VAL A 10 -7.86 4.30 -2.40
CA VAL A 10 -8.63 4.33 -1.14
C VAL A 10 -8.40 3.05 -0.34
N PHE A 11 -8.45 1.88 -0.98
CA PHE A 11 -8.24 0.61 -0.29
C PHE A 11 -6.82 0.49 0.27
N GLY A 12 -5.81 0.92 -0.50
CA GLY A 12 -4.42 0.97 -0.06
C GLY A 12 -4.22 1.92 1.12
N ALA A 13 -4.86 3.10 1.10
CA ALA A 13 -4.83 4.05 2.20
C ALA A 13 -5.49 3.49 3.47
N LEU A 14 -6.64 2.82 3.35
CA LEU A 14 -7.31 2.19 4.49
C LEU A 14 -6.48 1.05 5.09
N MET A 15 -5.88 0.21 4.25
CA MET A 15 -4.95 -0.84 4.70
C MET A 15 -3.71 -0.27 5.39
N LEU A 16 -3.14 0.82 4.84
CA LEU A 16 -2.00 1.51 5.45
C LEU A 16 -2.36 2.04 6.84
N LEU A 17 -3.48 2.76 6.95
CA LEU A 17 -3.97 3.31 8.22
C LEU A 17 -4.30 2.21 9.23
N GLY A 18 -4.98 1.15 8.79
CA GLY A 18 -5.28 -0.02 9.63
C GLY A 18 -4.02 -0.73 10.11
N GLY A 19 -3.01 -0.90 9.24
CA GLY A 19 -1.71 -1.47 9.58
C GLY A 19 -0.94 -0.62 10.60
N LEU A 20 -0.94 0.70 10.44
CA LEU A 20 -0.34 1.64 11.39
C LEU A 20 -1.05 1.62 12.76
N ALA A 21 -2.39 1.54 12.75
CA ALA A 21 -3.16 1.39 13.99
C ALA A 21 -2.83 0.06 14.71
N ALA A 22 -2.73 -1.04 13.96
CA ALA A 22 -2.35 -2.35 14.48
C ALA A 22 -0.91 -2.36 15.03
N LEU A 23 0.02 -1.64 14.39
CA LEU A 23 1.37 -1.42 14.91
C LEU A 23 1.34 -0.68 16.26
N GLY A 24 0.59 0.42 16.36
CA GLY A 24 0.41 1.16 17.61
C GLY A 24 -0.18 0.30 18.72
N LEU A 25 -1.23 -0.48 18.40
CA LEU A 25 -1.84 -1.44 19.32
C LEU A 25 -0.88 -2.57 19.69
N GLY A 26 -0.05 -3.05 18.76
CA GLY A 26 0.95 -4.10 18.99
C GLY A 26 2.04 -3.65 19.95
N ILE A 27 2.54 -2.43 19.81
CA ILE A 27 3.51 -1.83 20.75
C ILE A 27 2.90 -1.72 22.15
N ALA A 28 1.64 -1.28 22.24
CA ALA A 28 0.94 -1.18 23.52
C ALA A 28 0.67 -2.55 24.14
N ALA A 29 0.18 -3.51 23.35
CA ALA A 29 -0.16 -4.87 23.78
C ALA A 29 1.06 -5.68 24.19
N ARG A 30 2.24 -5.44 23.60
CA ARG A 30 3.47 -6.14 23.98
C ARG A 30 3.87 -5.92 25.45
N LYS A 31 3.40 -4.84 26.08
CA LYS A 31 3.62 -4.59 27.52
C LYS A 31 2.80 -5.49 28.43
N THR A 32 1.69 -6.03 27.95
CA THR A 32 0.75 -6.84 28.73
C THR A 32 0.71 -8.30 28.29
N ASP A 33 0.84 -8.55 26.99
CA ASP A 33 0.84 -9.87 26.38
C ASP A 33 1.80 -9.88 25.18
N GLU A 34 2.97 -10.48 25.39
CA GLU A 34 4.05 -10.50 24.39
C GLU A 34 3.65 -11.22 23.11
N LYS A 35 2.93 -12.36 23.20
CA LYS A 35 2.53 -13.16 22.04
C LYS A 35 1.51 -12.40 21.18
N ARG A 36 0.54 -11.77 21.82
CA ARG A 36 -0.46 -10.95 21.13
C ARG A 36 0.17 -9.69 20.53
N GLY A 37 1.08 -9.05 21.26
CA GLY A 37 1.83 -7.89 20.79
C GLY A 37 2.65 -8.21 19.54
N GLU A 38 3.38 -9.31 19.54
CA GLU A 38 4.18 -9.76 18.40
C GLU A 38 3.32 -10.09 17.17
N ALA A 39 2.20 -10.80 17.36
CA ALA A 39 1.26 -11.08 16.28
C ALA A 39 0.67 -9.79 15.66
N LEU A 40 0.31 -8.81 16.48
CA LEU A 40 -0.19 -7.50 16.02
C LEU A 40 0.87 -6.69 15.28
N LEU A 41 2.13 -6.75 15.73
CA LEU A 41 3.26 -6.09 15.06
C LEU A 41 3.52 -6.69 13.67
N ILE A 42 3.53 -8.03 13.55
CA ILE A 42 3.71 -8.72 12.26
C ILE A 42 2.54 -8.36 11.34
N ALA A 43 1.31 -8.54 11.80
CA ALA A 43 0.12 -8.25 11.02
C ALA A 43 0.05 -6.77 10.59
N GLY A 44 0.33 -5.86 11.51
CA GLY A 44 0.34 -4.42 11.26
C GLY A 44 1.41 -4.01 10.25
N THR A 45 2.61 -4.58 10.35
CA THR A 45 3.70 -4.31 9.40
C THR A 45 3.36 -4.81 8.00
N MET A 46 2.81 -6.04 7.88
CA MET A 46 2.40 -6.60 6.59
C MET A 46 1.27 -5.80 5.96
N ALA A 47 0.24 -5.43 6.73
CA ALA A 47 -0.88 -4.63 6.25
C ALA A 47 -0.44 -3.22 5.82
N ALA A 48 0.45 -2.58 6.60
CA ALA A 48 0.98 -1.27 6.27
C ALA A 48 1.81 -1.31 4.97
N ALA A 49 2.73 -2.27 4.85
CA ALA A 49 3.55 -2.43 3.65
C ALA A 49 2.70 -2.72 2.41
N PHE A 50 1.71 -3.62 2.53
CA PHE A 50 0.79 -3.92 1.44
C PHE A 50 -0.01 -2.68 1.02
N GLY A 51 -0.59 -1.95 1.98
CA GLY A 51 -1.34 -0.73 1.70
C GLY A 51 -0.49 0.34 1.00
N LEU A 52 0.74 0.53 1.45
CA LEU A 52 1.71 1.46 0.85
C LEU A 52 2.02 1.07 -0.60
N ILE A 53 2.33 -0.20 -0.85
CA ILE A 53 2.63 -0.70 -2.19
C ILE A 53 1.41 -0.54 -3.10
N LEU A 54 0.24 -0.99 -2.68
CA LEU A 54 -0.98 -0.93 -3.49
C LEU A 54 -1.34 0.51 -3.87
N ALA A 55 -1.32 1.44 -2.90
CA ALA A 55 -1.59 2.85 -3.15
C ALA A 55 -0.51 3.47 -4.05
N GLY A 56 0.77 3.16 -3.80
CA GLY A 56 1.89 3.66 -4.59
C GLY A 56 1.81 3.22 -6.06
N PHE A 57 1.52 1.94 -6.32
CA PHE A 57 1.34 1.42 -7.67
C PHE A 57 0.12 2.03 -8.37
N ALA A 58 -1.00 2.18 -7.66
CA ALA A 58 -2.21 2.79 -8.23
C ALA A 58 -1.99 4.25 -8.61
N ILE A 59 -1.27 5.02 -7.78
CA ILE A 59 -0.88 6.40 -8.09
C ILE A 59 0.08 6.42 -9.27
N ALA A 60 1.14 5.61 -9.24
CA ALA A 60 2.14 5.55 -10.31
C ALA A 60 1.47 5.26 -11.65
N TYR A 61 0.62 4.23 -11.71
CA TYR A 61 -0.16 3.86 -12.90
C TYR A 61 -1.09 4.98 -13.40
N ALA A 62 -1.68 5.76 -12.49
CA ALA A 62 -2.52 6.90 -12.85
C ALA A 62 -1.71 8.10 -13.39
N THR A 63 -0.43 8.20 -13.04
CA THR A 63 0.46 9.32 -13.40
C THR A 63 1.38 9.04 -14.58
N THR A 64 1.66 7.78 -14.91
CA THR A 64 2.50 7.42 -16.05
C THR A 64 1.79 7.76 -17.36
N LYS A 65 2.50 8.47 -18.25
CA LYS A 65 2.04 8.66 -19.62
C LYS A 65 1.96 7.29 -20.31
N PRO A 66 0.99 7.07 -21.21
CA PRO A 66 0.95 5.87 -22.04
C PRO A 66 2.30 5.70 -22.74
N TYR A 67 2.85 4.50 -22.71
CA TYR A 67 4.07 4.19 -23.43
C TYR A 67 3.77 4.32 -24.93
N ASP A 68 4.46 5.22 -25.62
CA ASP A 68 4.29 5.42 -27.06
C ASP A 68 5.04 4.33 -27.82
N PHE A 69 4.32 3.26 -28.18
CA PHE A 69 4.87 2.14 -28.94
C PHE A 69 5.26 2.51 -30.38
N ASN A 70 4.93 3.71 -30.86
CA ASN A 70 5.27 4.18 -32.20
C ASN A 70 6.54 5.05 -32.24
N SER A 71 7.17 5.36 -31.10
CA SER A 71 8.36 6.22 -31.07
C SER A 71 9.64 5.55 -31.60
N THR A 72 9.60 4.24 -31.92
CA THR A 72 10.72 3.47 -32.49
C THR A 72 10.58 3.21 -34.00
N GLY A 73 9.65 3.88 -34.67
CA GLY A 73 9.44 3.75 -36.13
C GLY A 73 10.32 4.65 -37.01
N GLU A 74 11.09 5.58 -36.45
CA GLU A 74 12.04 6.40 -37.21
C GLU A 74 13.42 5.73 -37.30
N VAL A 75 13.47 4.54 -37.91
CA VAL A 75 14.73 4.03 -38.46
C VAL A 75 14.88 4.67 -39.84
N ARG A 76 15.64 5.75 -39.90
CA ARG A 76 16.24 6.26 -41.15
C ARG A 76 17.53 5.53 -41.45
#